data_AF-A0A9E0HEW4-F1
#
_entry.id   AF-A0A9E0HEW4-F1
#
_cell.length_a   1.000
_cell.length_b   1.000
_cell.length_c   1.000
_cell.angle_alpha   90.00
_cell.angle_beta   90.00
_cell.angle_gamma   90.00
#
_symmetry.space_group_name_H-M   'P 1'
#
loop_
_entity.id
_entity.type
_entity.pdbx_description
1 polymer ?
#
loop_
_entity_poly.entity_id
_entity_poly.type
_entity_poly.pdbx_seq_one_letter_code
_entity_poly.pdbx_strand_id
1 'polypeptide(L)'
;MSEREHPRAPYVVAVEFRSASSFLITYSLNLSRGGLFLETFHDVPAGAPVALTFRIPGAGEVVLDGVVAWRREAGSPDGPAGLGVEFTDITSQLGDVIDQLVGQFHGLHVVVVASDSKDRASLTRLIKSILTSASVAAAADAATAETLVTADADLVVTDVDGDPDGAIAIHRQAKALPTAVPAIALASTKRLRDHARAAGADELVGNPPTFEELQLAVMRALARPTAVRGSS
;
A
#
# COMPACT_ATOMS: atom_id res chain seq x y z
N MET A 1 -27.61 -31.86 -29.60
CA MET A 1 -26.24 -32.35 -29.39
C MET A 1 -25.69 -31.59 -28.21
N SER A 2 -25.32 -32.31 -27.16
CA SER A 2 -24.91 -31.78 -25.86
C SER A 2 -23.51 -31.18 -25.98
N GLU A 3 -23.40 -29.87 -25.81
CA GLU A 3 -22.14 -29.23 -25.46
C GLU A 3 -22.19 -28.97 -23.96
N ARG A 4 -21.41 -29.75 -23.21
CA ARG A 4 -21.26 -29.57 -21.78
C ARG A 4 -20.42 -28.30 -21.58
N GLU A 5 -21.06 -27.16 -21.37
CA GLU A 5 -20.41 -26.00 -20.76
C GLU A 5 -20.06 -26.38 -19.33
N HIS A 6 -18.83 -26.86 -19.11
CA HIS A 6 -18.29 -26.89 -17.76
C HIS A 6 -18.27 -25.45 -17.23
N PRO A 7 -18.87 -25.16 -16.05
CA PRO A 7 -18.64 -23.89 -15.40
C PRO A 7 -17.13 -23.79 -15.19
N ARG A 8 -16.48 -22.83 -15.85
CA ARG A 8 -15.08 -22.53 -15.57
C ARG A 8 -15.05 -22.14 -14.10
N ALA A 9 -14.40 -22.95 -13.27
CA ALA A 9 -14.21 -22.60 -11.86
C ALA A 9 -13.60 -21.19 -11.80
N PRO A 10 -14.08 -20.32 -10.90
CA PRO A 10 -13.55 -18.97 -10.81
C PRO A 10 -12.07 -19.02 -10.45
N TYR A 11 -11.28 -18.12 -11.02
CA TYR A 11 -9.89 -17.97 -10.60
C TYR A 11 -9.87 -17.48 -9.16
N VAL A 12 -9.14 -18.15 -8.29
CA VAL A 12 -9.04 -17.77 -6.88
C VAL A 12 -7.82 -16.89 -6.70
N VAL A 13 -8.03 -15.68 -6.17
CA VAL A 13 -6.95 -14.72 -5.89
C VAL A 13 -7.01 -14.36 -4.41
N ALA A 14 -5.96 -14.72 -3.67
CA ALA A 14 -5.79 -14.31 -2.28
C ALA A 14 -5.02 -12.99 -2.22
N VAL A 15 -5.55 -12.02 -1.49
CA VAL A 15 -4.97 -10.69 -1.28
C VAL A 15 -4.72 -10.51 0.21
N GLU A 16 -3.47 -10.30 0.59
CA GLU A 16 -3.06 -10.19 1.99
C GLU A 16 -2.77 -8.72 2.32
N PHE A 17 -3.32 -8.25 3.43
CA PHE A 17 -3.04 -6.90 3.93
C PHE A 17 -2.10 -6.94 5.12
N ARG A 18 -1.26 -5.90 5.20
CA ARG A 18 -0.37 -5.67 6.35
C ARG A 18 -1.14 -5.46 7.66
N SER A 19 -2.21 -4.68 7.59
CA SER A 19 -2.98 -4.25 8.76
C SER A 19 -4.43 -3.95 8.37
N ALA A 20 -5.32 -3.89 9.37
CA ALA A 20 -6.68 -3.40 9.23
C ALA A 20 -6.73 -2.01 8.56
N SER A 21 -5.83 -1.11 8.97
CA SER A 21 -5.73 0.24 8.41
C SER A 21 -5.44 0.24 6.92
N SER A 22 -4.52 -0.60 6.45
CA SER A 22 -4.21 -0.76 5.02
C SER A 22 -5.42 -1.23 4.22
N PHE A 23 -6.20 -2.17 4.77
CA PHE A 23 -7.45 -2.60 4.17
C PHE A 23 -8.49 -1.47 4.10
N LEU A 24 -8.73 -0.75 5.21
CA LEU A 24 -9.69 0.36 5.25
C LEU A 24 -9.35 1.47 4.25
N ILE A 25 -8.07 1.78 4.07
CA ILE A 25 -7.60 2.74 3.06
C ILE A 25 -7.89 2.23 1.65
N THR A 26 -7.56 0.97 1.37
CA THR A 26 -7.83 0.34 0.07
C THR A 26 -9.32 0.31 -0.23
N TYR A 27 -10.14 0.04 0.80
CA TYR A 27 -11.59 0.04 0.73
C TYR A 27 -12.15 1.43 0.39
N SER A 28 -11.65 2.47 1.08
CA SER A 28 -12.06 3.85 0.84
C SER A 28 -11.71 4.31 -0.58
N LEU A 29 -10.54 3.94 -1.10
CA LEU A 29 -10.08 4.37 -2.43
C LEU A 29 -10.77 3.64 -3.59
N ASN A 30 -10.93 2.32 -3.47
CA ASN A 30 -11.26 1.46 -4.61
C ASN A 30 -12.52 0.63 -4.35
N LEU A 31 -12.57 -0.17 -3.27
CA LEU A 31 -13.64 -1.18 -3.11
C LEU A 31 -15.02 -0.53 -2.95
N SER A 32 -15.12 0.61 -2.26
CA SER A 32 -16.39 1.34 -2.10
C SER A 32 -17.02 1.81 -3.42
N ARG A 33 -16.24 1.85 -4.50
CA ARG A 33 -16.68 2.27 -5.84
C ARG A 33 -16.98 1.09 -6.76
N GLY A 34 -16.97 -0.14 -6.25
CA GLY A 34 -17.33 -1.34 -7.00
C GLY A 34 -16.17 -2.07 -7.69
N GLY A 35 -14.91 -1.68 -7.46
CA GLY A 35 -13.78 -2.36 -8.09
C GLY A 35 -12.46 -2.27 -7.34
N LEU A 36 -11.48 -3.04 -7.77
CA LEU A 36 -10.14 -3.09 -7.19
C LEU A 36 -9.09 -3.33 -8.27
N PHE A 37 -8.04 -2.51 -8.29
CA PHE A 37 -6.85 -2.81 -9.06
C PHE A 37 -5.87 -3.63 -8.21
N LEU A 38 -5.46 -4.78 -8.73
CA LEU A 38 -4.51 -5.69 -8.12
C LEU A 38 -3.21 -5.66 -8.92
N GLU A 39 -2.14 -5.14 -8.32
CA GLU A 39 -0.80 -5.25 -8.89
C GLU A 39 -0.35 -6.72 -8.85
N THR A 40 -0.25 -7.35 -10.01
CA THR A 40 0.11 -8.77 -10.13
C THR A 40 0.57 -9.12 -11.54
N PHE A 41 1.40 -10.16 -11.65
CA PHE A 41 1.82 -10.76 -12.93
C PHE A 41 0.93 -11.95 -13.33
N HIS A 42 -0.08 -12.30 -12.54
CA HIS A 42 -1.02 -13.35 -12.92
C HIS A 42 -1.82 -12.96 -14.17
N ASP A 43 -1.75 -13.81 -15.19
CA ASP A 43 -2.48 -13.61 -16.45
C ASP A 43 -3.88 -14.23 -16.36
N VAL A 44 -4.82 -13.46 -15.84
CA VAL A 44 -6.25 -13.85 -15.79
C VAL A 44 -6.99 -13.08 -16.87
N PRO A 45 -7.64 -13.74 -17.86
CA PRO A 45 -8.29 -13.05 -18.99
C PRO A 45 -9.37 -12.05 -18.57
N ALA A 46 -9.52 -10.97 -19.34
CA ALA A 46 -10.65 -10.06 -19.17
C ALA A 46 -11.99 -10.81 -19.39
N GLY A 47 -12.99 -10.48 -18.59
CA GLY A 47 -14.28 -11.17 -18.54
C GLY A 47 -14.27 -12.49 -17.74
N ALA A 48 -13.12 -12.94 -17.23
CA ALA A 48 -13.07 -14.14 -16.40
C ALA A 48 -13.67 -13.87 -15.00
N PRO A 49 -14.49 -14.80 -14.47
CA PRO A 49 -14.94 -14.73 -13.09
C PRO A 49 -13.78 -14.99 -12.14
N VAL A 50 -13.71 -14.22 -11.06
CA VAL A 50 -12.69 -14.31 -10.03
C VAL A 50 -13.32 -14.31 -8.64
N ALA A 51 -12.79 -15.14 -7.74
CA ALA A 51 -13.12 -15.12 -6.33
C ALA A 51 -11.92 -14.54 -5.56
N LEU A 52 -12.12 -13.38 -4.94
CA LEU A 52 -11.10 -12.66 -4.20
C LEU A 52 -11.21 -12.95 -2.71
N THR A 53 -10.17 -13.57 -2.14
CA THR A 53 -10.07 -13.80 -0.69
C THR A 53 -9.17 -12.75 -0.06
N PHE A 54 -9.75 -11.79 0.65
CA PHE A 54 -9.02 -10.79 1.42
C PHE A 54 -8.67 -11.34 2.79
N ARG A 55 -7.37 -11.41 3.10
CA ARG A 55 -6.87 -11.73 4.44
C ARG A 55 -6.56 -10.45 5.19
N ILE A 56 -7.37 -10.16 6.21
CA ILE A 56 -7.32 -8.89 6.94
C ILE A 56 -6.93 -9.19 8.40
N PRO A 57 -5.77 -8.69 8.87
CA PRO A 57 -5.39 -8.81 10.27
C PRO A 57 -6.47 -8.22 11.20
N GLY A 58 -6.91 -9.01 12.17
CA GLY A 58 -7.95 -8.63 13.14
C GLY A 58 -9.40 -8.91 12.71
N ALA A 59 -9.66 -9.17 11.43
CA ALA A 59 -11.00 -9.48 10.91
C ALA A 59 -11.14 -10.85 10.22
N GLY A 60 -10.02 -11.51 9.87
CA GLY A 60 -10.04 -12.82 9.23
C GLY A 60 -10.11 -12.76 7.71
N GLU A 61 -10.80 -13.73 7.10
CA GLU A 61 -10.94 -13.82 5.64
C GLU A 61 -12.31 -13.31 5.18
N VAL A 62 -12.30 -12.49 4.13
CA VAL A 62 -13.52 -12.02 3.43
C VAL A 62 -13.42 -12.43 1.97
N VAL A 63 -14.46 -13.06 1.44
CA VAL A 63 -14.51 -13.47 0.04
C VAL A 63 -15.47 -12.57 -0.72
N LEU A 64 -15.01 -11.97 -1.81
CA LEU A 64 -15.83 -11.23 -2.76
C LEU A 64 -15.71 -11.83 -4.15
N ASP A 65 -16.84 -11.97 -4.85
CA ASP A 65 -16.87 -12.37 -6.24
C ASP A 65 -16.79 -11.16 -7.16
N GLY A 66 -16.11 -11.34 -8.30
CA GLY A 66 -15.95 -10.30 -9.29
C GLY A 66 -15.61 -10.83 -10.67
N VAL A 67 -15.37 -9.90 -11.59
CA VAL A 67 -14.97 -10.18 -12.97
C VAL A 67 -13.75 -9.31 -13.30
N VAL A 68 -12.78 -9.87 -14.02
CA VAL A 68 -11.67 -9.07 -14.54
C VAL A 68 -12.21 -8.11 -15.60
N ALA A 69 -12.35 -6.83 -15.25
CA ALA A 69 -12.82 -5.78 -16.16
C ALA A 69 -11.76 -5.43 -17.21
N TRP A 70 -10.49 -5.38 -16.80
CA TRP A 70 -9.37 -5.06 -17.68
C TRP A 70 -8.05 -5.59 -17.11
N ARG A 71 -7.00 -5.61 -17.94
CA ARG A 71 -5.65 -6.05 -17.58
C ARG A 71 -4.65 -4.99 -18.01
N ARG A 72 -3.59 -4.80 -17.23
CA ARG A 72 -2.42 -4.00 -17.61
C ARG A 72 -1.21 -4.93 -17.73
N GLU A 73 -0.56 -4.87 -18.88
CA GLU A 73 0.64 -5.66 -19.17
C GLU A 73 1.88 -5.07 -18.50
N ALA A 74 2.88 -5.92 -18.26
CA ALA A 74 4.19 -5.49 -17.77
C ALA A 74 4.87 -4.55 -18.76
N GLY A 75 5.42 -3.45 -18.25
CA GLY A 75 6.07 -2.43 -19.09
C GLY A 75 5.11 -1.42 -19.73
N SER A 76 3.82 -1.48 -19.42
CA SER A 76 2.86 -0.44 -19.82
C SER A 76 3.28 0.94 -19.31
N PRO A 77 3.12 2.01 -20.11
CA PRO A 77 3.37 3.38 -19.65
C PRO A 77 2.37 3.84 -18.57
N ASP A 78 1.23 3.17 -18.44
CA ASP A 78 0.14 3.55 -17.54
C ASP A 78 0.32 3.02 -16.11
N GLY A 79 1.42 2.32 -15.83
CA GLY A 79 1.78 1.84 -14.49
C GLY A 79 2.10 0.34 -14.43
N PRO A 80 2.15 -0.24 -13.21
CA PRO A 80 2.57 -1.62 -13.03
C PRO A 80 1.54 -2.61 -13.60
N ALA A 81 2.02 -3.81 -13.94
CA ALA A 81 1.18 -4.90 -14.40
C ALA A 81 0.11 -5.25 -13.35
N GLY A 82 -1.07 -5.64 -13.81
CA GLY A 82 -2.13 -6.02 -12.89
C GLY A 82 -3.49 -6.24 -13.51
N LEU A 83 -4.46 -6.48 -12.65
CA LEU A 83 -5.84 -6.80 -12.99
C LEU A 83 -6.75 -5.74 -12.39
N GLY A 84 -7.62 -5.15 -13.21
CA GLY A 84 -8.78 -4.40 -12.73
C GLY A 84 -9.93 -5.37 -12.54
N VAL A 85 -10.39 -5.55 -11.30
CA VAL A 85 -11.53 -6.39 -10.96
C VAL A 85 -12.72 -5.51 -10.63
N GLU A 86 -13.87 -5.82 -11.20
CA GLU A 86 -15.17 -5.24 -10.85
C GLU A 86 -15.94 -6.26 -10.01
N PHE A 87 -16.46 -5.86 -8.85
CA PHE A 87 -17.19 -6.74 -7.96
C PHE A 87 -18.61 -6.94 -8.45
N THR A 88 -19.05 -8.19 -8.50
CA THR A 88 -20.42 -8.53 -8.93
C THR A 88 -21.44 -8.39 -7.81
N ASP A 89 -21.01 -8.57 -6.56
CA ASP A 89 -21.83 -8.37 -5.38
C ASP A 89 -20.94 -7.92 -4.19
N ILE A 90 -21.24 -6.75 -3.64
CA ILE A 90 -20.65 -6.30 -2.38
C ILE A 90 -21.61 -6.72 -1.28
N THR A 91 -21.32 -7.87 -0.67
CA THR A 91 -22.20 -8.52 0.30
C THR A 91 -22.30 -7.72 1.60
N SER A 92 -23.40 -7.90 2.34
CA SER A 92 -23.57 -7.32 3.69
C SER A 92 -22.47 -7.72 4.67
N GLN A 93 -21.85 -8.88 4.45
CA GLN A 93 -20.71 -9.38 5.24
C GLN A 93 -19.50 -8.44 5.18
N LEU A 94 -19.29 -7.75 4.05
CA LEU A 94 -18.22 -6.75 3.98
C LEU A 94 -18.54 -5.54 4.86
N GLY A 95 -19.80 -5.10 4.91
CA GLY A 95 -20.25 -4.01 5.78
C GLY A 95 -19.95 -4.27 7.25
N ASP A 96 -20.33 -5.44 7.75
CA ASP A 96 -20.09 -5.84 9.15
C ASP A 96 -18.59 -5.87 9.49
N VAL A 97 -17.76 -6.35 8.56
CA VAL A 97 -16.30 -6.36 8.73
C VAL A 97 -15.75 -4.93 8.75
N ILE A 98 -16.22 -4.05 7.87
CA ILE A 98 -15.80 -2.65 7.86
C ILE A 98 -16.19 -1.96 9.17
N ASP A 99 -17.41 -2.16 9.66
CA ASP A 99 -17.86 -1.57 10.92
C ASP A 99 -17.02 -2.06 12.11
N GLN A 100 -16.70 -3.35 12.15
CA GLN A 100 -15.79 -3.91 13.15
C GLN A 100 -14.41 -3.25 13.08
N LEU A 101 -13.82 -3.14 11.89
CA LEU A 101 -12.47 -2.60 11.70
C LEU A 101 -12.42 -1.10 12.03
N VAL A 102 -13.44 -0.33 11.64
CA VAL A 102 -13.55 1.10 11.98
C VAL A 102 -13.65 1.29 13.49
N GLY A 103 -14.40 0.43 14.19
CA GLY A 103 -14.50 0.47 15.66
C GLY A 103 -13.17 0.23 16.39
N GLN A 104 -12.21 -0.44 15.75
CA GLN A 104 -10.88 -0.74 16.30
C GLN A 104 -9.78 0.18 15.75
N PHE A 105 -10.13 1.12 14.88
CA PHE A 105 -9.14 1.99 14.24
C PHE A 105 -8.69 3.10 15.19
N HIS A 106 -7.40 3.10 15.53
CA HIS A 106 -6.80 4.06 16.47
C HIS A 106 -5.96 5.15 15.79
N GLY A 107 -6.07 5.28 14.47
CA GLY A 107 -5.21 6.15 13.68
C GLY A 107 -3.99 5.42 13.12
N LEU A 108 -3.23 6.13 12.30
CA LEU A 108 -2.00 5.62 11.69
C LEU A 108 -0.79 6.03 12.53
N HIS A 109 0.25 5.20 12.55
CA HIS A 109 1.55 5.59 13.08
C HIS A 109 2.53 5.84 11.93
N VAL A 110 2.94 7.10 11.74
CA VAL A 110 3.88 7.49 10.68
C VAL A 110 5.18 7.98 11.27
N VAL A 111 6.29 7.44 10.78
CA VAL A 111 7.64 7.89 11.14
C VAL A 111 8.17 8.81 10.05
N VAL A 112 8.56 10.02 10.42
CA VAL A 112 9.19 11.00 9.53
C VAL A 112 10.66 11.16 9.91
N VAL A 113 11.57 10.97 8.96
CA VAL A 113 13.01 11.10 9.16
C VAL A 113 13.53 12.22 8.26
N ALA A 114 14.12 13.25 8.85
CA ALA A 114 14.77 14.32 8.10
C ALA A 114 15.78 15.02 9.02
N SER A 115 16.99 15.29 8.55
CA SER A 115 18.03 15.89 9.39
C SER A 115 17.77 17.37 9.67
N ASP A 116 17.40 18.15 8.64
CA ASP A 116 17.06 19.55 8.80
C ASP A 116 15.74 19.74 9.58
N SER A 117 15.78 20.60 10.59
CA SER A 117 14.65 20.85 11.48
C SER A 117 13.45 21.51 10.81
N LYS A 118 13.67 22.39 9.82
CA LYS A 118 12.59 23.10 9.11
C LYS A 118 11.94 22.18 8.10
N ASP A 119 12.73 21.38 7.39
CA ASP A 119 12.22 20.40 6.45
C ASP A 119 11.43 19.32 7.17
N ARG A 120 11.97 18.79 8.29
CA ARG A 120 11.26 17.85 9.17
C ARG A 120 9.93 18.39 9.68
N ALA A 121 9.90 19.65 10.13
CA ALA A 121 8.68 20.29 10.61
C ALA A 121 7.65 20.49 9.49
N SER A 122 8.10 20.87 8.29
CA SER A 122 7.25 21.09 7.12
C SER A 122 6.65 19.77 6.63
N LEU A 123 7.47 18.73 6.49
CA LEU A 123 7.05 17.38 6.10
C LEU A 123 6.07 16.78 7.12
N THR A 124 6.34 16.94 8.42
CA THR A 124 5.41 16.52 9.49
C THR A 124 4.04 17.19 9.34
N ARG A 125 3.98 18.48 8.99
CA ARG A 125 2.70 19.18 8.75
C ARG A 125 1.98 18.66 7.51
N LEU A 126 2.70 18.45 6.41
CA LEU A 126 2.11 17.90 5.18
C LEU A 126 1.51 16.52 5.43
N ILE A 127 2.23 15.62 6.09
CA ILE A 127 1.74 14.29 6.46
C ILE A 127 0.48 14.39 7.33
N LYS A 128 0.48 15.25 8.35
CA LYS A 128 -0.72 15.47 9.18
C LYS A 128 -1.90 16.07 8.41
N SER A 129 -1.64 16.85 7.37
CA SER A 129 -2.68 17.38 6.49
C SER A 129 -3.26 16.31 5.55
N ILE A 130 -2.46 15.31 5.16
CA ILE A 130 -2.89 14.19 4.32
C ILE A 130 -3.61 13.13 5.16
N LEU A 131 -3.06 12.83 6.34
CA LEU A 131 -3.51 11.80 7.26
C LEU A 131 -3.92 12.42 8.60
N THR A 132 -5.10 13.03 8.64
CA THR A 132 -5.57 13.83 9.79
C THR A 132 -5.55 13.08 11.12
N SER A 133 -5.83 11.77 11.11
CA SER A 133 -5.84 10.91 12.31
C SER A 133 -4.48 10.26 12.62
N ALA A 134 -3.42 10.57 11.87
CA ALA A 134 -2.12 9.97 12.09
C ALA A 134 -1.40 10.58 13.31
N SER A 135 -0.87 9.71 14.15
CA SER A 135 0.25 10.05 15.02
C SER A 135 1.52 10.09 14.18
N VAL A 136 2.29 11.17 14.32
CA VAL A 136 3.55 11.34 13.57
C VAL A 136 4.71 11.47 14.55
N ALA A 137 5.60 10.48 14.52
CA ALA A 137 6.87 10.52 15.24
C ALA A 137 7.98 11.01 14.30
N ALA A 138 8.82 11.93 14.75
CA ALA A 138 9.83 12.56 13.91
C ALA A 138 11.24 12.29 14.46
N ALA A 139 12.16 11.88 13.58
CA ALA A 139 13.57 11.63 13.88
C ALA A 139 14.47 12.59 13.11
N ALA A 140 15.52 13.08 13.77
CA ALA A 140 16.54 13.95 13.17
C ALA A 140 17.73 13.17 12.58
N ASP A 141 17.87 11.90 12.93
CA ASP A 141 18.98 11.04 12.54
C ASP A 141 18.54 9.58 12.46
N ALA A 142 19.38 8.75 11.85
CA ALA A 142 19.14 7.31 11.70
C ALA A 142 19.00 6.62 13.07
N ALA A 143 19.89 6.90 14.04
CA ALA A 143 19.86 6.26 15.34
C ALA A 143 18.50 6.43 16.06
N THR A 144 17.92 7.62 16.03
CA THR A 144 16.59 7.88 16.57
C THR A 144 15.53 7.17 15.74
N ALA A 145 15.61 7.24 14.41
CA ALA A 145 14.66 6.59 13.51
C ALA A 145 14.63 5.07 13.68
N GLU A 146 15.77 4.42 13.90
CA GLU A 146 15.86 2.96 14.16
C GLU A 146 15.01 2.54 15.36
N THR A 147 14.92 3.38 16.40
CA THR A 147 14.09 3.10 17.58
C THR A 147 12.59 3.30 17.34
N LEU A 148 12.23 4.14 16.37
CA LEU A 148 10.84 4.48 16.04
C LEU A 148 10.25 3.56 14.95
N VAL A 149 11.08 3.03 14.05
CA VAL A 149 10.64 2.14 12.98
C VAL A 149 10.47 0.72 13.52
N THR A 150 9.28 0.48 14.08
CA THR A 150 8.86 -0.80 14.65
C THR A 150 7.78 -1.47 13.79
N ALA A 151 7.35 -2.67 14.18
CA ALA A 151 6.24 -3.37 13.54
C ALA A 151 4.89 -2.65 13.65
N ASP A 152 4.75 -1.67 14.56
CA ASP A 152 3.52 -0.90 14.72
C ASP A 152 3.46 0.33 13.81
N ALA A 153 4.58 0.71 13.16
CA ALA A 153 4.59 1.78 12.18
C ALA A 153 3.81 1.38 10.92
N ASP A 154 2.94 2.25 10.44
CA ASP A 154 2.19 2.05 9.20
C ASP A 154 2.93 2.60 7.97
N LEU A 155 3.79 3.58 8.17
CA LEU A 155 4.52 4.24 7.09
C LEU A 155 5.80 4.88 7.62
N VAL A 156 6.87 4.80 6.83
CA VAL A 156 8.09 5.58 7.03
C VAL A 156 8.26 6.56 5.86
N VAL A 157 8.55 7.83 6.16
CA VAL A 157 8.83 8.86 5.17
C VAL A 157 10.19 9.47 5.49
N THR A 158 11.15 9.34 4.57
CA THR A 158 12.52 9.80 4.78
C THR A 158 12.93 10.87 3.78
N ASP A 159 13.50 11.97 4.26
CA ASP A 159 14.37 12.84 3.47
C ASP A 159 15.73 12.15 3.28
N VAL A 160 16.01 11.78 2.03
CA VAL A 160 17.24 11.07 1.65
C VAL A 160 18.39 12.04 1.41
N ASP A 161 18.11 13.30 1.05
CA ASP A 161 19.14 14.27 0.69
C ASP A 161 20.02 14.64 1.89
N GLY A 162 19.40 14.75 3.08
CA GLY A 162 20.09 15.16 4.31
C GLY A 162 21.02 14.10 4.92
N ASP A 163 20.69 12.82 4.80
CA ASP A 163 21.49 11.68 5.27
C ASP A 163 21.19 10.43 4.41
N PRO A 164 21.83 10.29 3.24
CA PRO A 164 21.54 9.19 2.32
C PRO A 164 21.80 7.80 2.92
N ASP A 165 22.89 7.63 3.67
CA ASP A 165 23.28 6.34 4.23
C ASP A 165 22.35 5.96 5.38
N GLY A 166 22.00 6.90 6.25
CA GLY A 166 21.01 6.72 7.29
C GLY A 166 19.63 6.37 6.72
N ALA A 167 19.17 7.10 5.71
CA ALA A 167 17.90 6.78 5.03
C ALA A 167 17.92 5.36 4.44
N ILE A 168 19.00 4.94 3.78
CA ILE A 168 19.13 3.57 3.25
C ILE A 168 19.04 2.53 4.37
N ALA A 169 19.70 2.76 5.51
CA ALA A 169 19.63 1.84 6.66
C ALA A 169 18.19 1.69 7.18
N ILE A 170 17.47 2.82 7.32
CA ILE A 170 16.07 2.84 7.77
C ILE A 170 15.14 2.11 6.80
N HIS A 171 15.30 2.29 5.50
CA HIS A 171 14.50 1.57 4.50
C HIS A 171 14.71 0.06 4.59
N ARG A 172 15.97 -0.37 4.70
CA ARG A 172 16.29 -1.80 4.87
C ARG A 172 15.71 -2.37 6.16
N GLN A 173 15.79 -1.63 7.28
CA GLN A 173 15.16 -2.03 8.54
C GLN A 173 13.65 -2.18 8.37
N ALA A 174 12.98 -1.19 7.79
CA ALA A 174 11.54 -1.22 7.56
C ALA A 174 11.11 -2.47 6.78
N LYS A 175 11.94 -2.93 5.82
CA LYS A 175 11.69 -4.16 5.04
C LYS A 175 12.10 -5.45 5.73
N ALA A 176 12.99 -5.40 6.72
CA ALA A 176 13.43 -6.56 7.48
C ALA A 176 12.49 -6.90 8.66
N LEU A 177 11.53 -6.04 8.99
CA LEU A 177 10.51 -6.31 10.00
C LEU A 177 9.63 -7.52 9.61
N PRO A 178 9.08 -8.28 10.59
CA PRO A 178 8.25 -9.47 10.32
C PRO A 178 7.12 -9.20 9.33
N THR A 179 6.50 -8.03 9.45
CA THR A 179 5.63 -7.46 8.43
C THR A 179 6.27 -6.17 7.94
N ALA A 180 6.79 -6.20 6.70
CA ALA A 180 7.48 -5.06 6.11
C ALA A 180 6.63 -3.78 6.18
N VAL A 181 7.26 -2.69 6.60
CA VAL A 181 6.63 -1.37 6.67
C VAL A 181 6.83 -0.64 5.34
N PRO A 182 5.78 -0.05 4.75
CA PRO A 182 5.90 0.80 3.57
C PRO A 182 6.81 2.01 3.82
N ALA A 183 7.64 2.36 2.84
CA ALA A 183 8.64 3.42 2.92
C ALA A 183 8.56 4.35 1.71
N ILE A 184 8.53 5.66 1.97
CA ILE A 184 8.57 6.72 0.97
C ILE A 184 9.89 7.47 1.11
N ALA A 185 10.61 7.62 0.00
CA ALA A 185 11.84 8.41 -0.05
C ALA A 185 11.62 9.73 -0.80
N LEU A 186 11.95 10.84 -0.14
CA LEU A 186 12.08 12.16 -0.75
C LEU A 186 13.53 12.32 -1.20
N ALA A 187 13.74 12.53 -2.51
CA ALA A 187 15.07 12.62 -3.08
C ALA A 187 15.13 13.58 -4.27
N SER A 188 16.03 14.57 -4.21
CA SER A 188 16.16 15.59 -5.27
C SER A 188 16.78 15.03 -6.57
N THR A 189 17.70 14.07 -6.48
CA THR A 189 18.46 13.56 -7.64
C THR A 189 18.06 12.14 -8.05
N LYS A 190 18.27 11.81 -9.33
CA LYS A 190 18.05 10.45 -9.86
C LYS A 190 18.90 9.40 -9.12
N ARG A 191 20.16 9.72 -8.81
CA ARG A 191 21.07 8.81 -8.11
C ARG A 191 20.53 8.43 -6.72
N LEU A 192 20.06 9.41 -5.95
CA LEU A 192 19.48 9.17 -4.62
C LEU A 192 18.19 8.36 -4.71
N ARG A 193 17.34 8.66 -5.70
CA ARG A 193 16.13 7.87 -6.00
C ARG A 193 16.44 6.42 -6.32
N ASP A 194 17.45 6.17 -7.16
CA ASP A 194 17.87 4.82 -7.53
C ASP A 194 18.40 4.05 -6.31
N HIS A 195 19.17 4.70 -5.43
CA HIS A 195 19.66 4.10 -4.18
C HIS A 195 18.53 3.79 -3.19
N ALA A 196 17.60 4.72 -2.97
CA ALA A 196 16.45 4.50 -2.10
C ALA A 196 15.56 3.36 -2.60
N ARG A 197 15.31 3.29 -3.91
CA ARG A 197 14.59 2.16 -4.53
C ARG A 197 15.30 0.83 -4.29
N ALA A 198 16.62 0.79 -4.50
CA ALA A 198 17.41 -0.41 -4.24
C ALA A 198 17.43 -0.82 -2.75
N ALA A 199 17.20 0.12 -1.84
CA ALA A 199 17.06 -0.12 -0.41
C ALA A 199 15.65 -0.56 0.02
N GLY A 200 14.68 -0.52 -0.89
CA GLY A 200 13.31 -0.97 -0.64
C GLY A 200 12.27 0.14 -0.51
N ALA A 201 12.56 1.38 -0.91
CA ALA A 201 11.51 2.42 -0.99
C ALA A 201 10.39 1.97 -1.94
N ASP A 202 9.14 1.99 -1.46
CA ASP A 202 7.97 1.63 -2.27
C ASP A 202 7.57 2.79 -3.20
N GLU A 203 7.70 4.01 -2.71
CA GLU A 203 7.38 5.23 -3.44
C GLU A 203 8.55 6.23 -3.37
N LEU A 204 8.69 7.01 -4.44
CA LEU A 204 9.72 8.02 -4.59
C LEU A 204 9.08 9.36 -4.92
N VAL A 205 9.43 10.39 -4.16
CA VAL A 205 8.93 11.75 -4.35
C VAL A 205 10.10 12.72 -4.56
N GLY A 206 9.88 13.79 -5.32
CA GLY A 206 10.84 14.89 -5.40
C GLY A 206 11.07 15.53 -4.03
N ASN A 207 12.24 16.14 -3.84
CA ASN A 207 12.55 16.93 -2.66
C ASN A 207 12.90 18.37 -3.06
N PRO A 208 12.14 19.39 -2.65
CA PRO A 208 10.92 19.31 -1.84
C PRO A 208 9.71 18.72 -2.61
N PRO A 209 8.77 18.03 -1.93
CA PRO A 209 7.58 17.49 -2.58
C PRO A 209 6.48 18.54 -2.70
N THR A 210 5.64 18.43 -3.74
CA THR A 210 4.32 19.08 -3.72
C THR A 210 3.34 18.30 -2.84
N PHE A 211 2.24 18.95 -2.44
CA PHE A 211 1.18 18.28 -1.66
C PHE A 211 0.57 17.11 -2.42
N GLU A 212 0.24 17.30 -3.70
CA GLU A 212 -0.42 16.27 -4.53
C GLU A 212 0.49 15.06 -4.75
N GLU A 213 1.78 15.27 -5.04
CA GLU A 213 2.74 14.18 -5.22
C GLU A 213 2.89 13.37 -3.92
N LEU A 214 3.05 14.04 -2.78
CA LEU A 214 3.18 13.36 -1.50
C LEU A 214 1.88 12.65 -1.10
N GLN A 215 0.73 13.27 -1.31
CA GLN A 215 -0.57 12.66 -1.05
C GLN A 215 -0.73 11.38 -1.86
N LEU A 216 -0.44 11.42 -3.17
CA LEU A 216 -0.55 10.25 -4.03
C LEU A 216 0.39 9.12 -3.57
N ALA A 217 1.65 9.45 -3.25
CA ALA A 217 2.62 8.48 -2.76
C ALA A 217 2.20 7.84 -1.43
N VAL A 218 1.70 8.65 -0.47
CA VAL A 218 1.18 8.17 0.81
C VAL A 218 0.02 7.20 0.61
N MET A 219 -0.97 7.57 -0.21
CA MET A 219 -2.14 6.72 -0.44
C MET A 219 -1.76 5.40 -1.12
N ARG A 220 -0.83 5.43 -2.10
CA ARG A 220 -0.36 4.21 -2.76
C ARG A 220 0.43 3.30 -1.83
N ALA A 221 1.36 3.85 -1.06
CA ALA A 221 2.18 3.09 -0.13
C ALA A 221 1.32 2.39 0.94
N LEU A 222 0.30 3.07 1.47
CA LEU A 222 -0.59 2.53 2.51
C LEU A 222 -1.62 1.53 1.97
N ALA A 223 -2.08 1.70 0.72
CA ALA A 223 -3.08 0.83 0.10
C ALA A 223 -2.49 -0.44 -0.54
N ARG A 224 -1.16 -0.57 -0.61
CA ARG A 224 -0.52 -1.71 -1.27
C ARG A 224 -0.68 -3.00 -0.44
N PRO A 225 -1.29 -4.06 -1.00
CA PRO A 225 -1.31 -5.37 -0.34
C PRO A 225 0.11 -5.93 -0.16
N THR A 226 0.33 -6.74 0.86
CA THR A 226 1.61 -7.42 1.10
C THR A 226 1.83 -8.60 0.18
N ALA A 227 0.74 -9.25 -0.28
CA ALA A 227 0.80 -10.31 -1.27
C ALA A 227 -0.49 -10.38 -2.10
N VAL A 228 -0.33 -10.74 -3.37
CA VAL A 228 -1.42 -11.16 -4.27
C VAL A 228 -1.03 -12.52 -4.83
N ARG A 229 -1.79 -13.56 -4.50
CA ARG A 229 -1.51 -14.95 -4.90
C ARG A 229 -2.69 -15.52 -5.67
N GLY A 230 -2.49 -15.91 -6.91
CA GLY A 230 -3.46 -16.66 -7.70
C GLY A 230 -3.27 -18.16 -7.53
N SER A 231 -4.37 -18.91 -7.41
CA SER A 231 -4.40 -20.34 -7.72
C SER A 231 -5.30 -20.58 -8.92
N SER A 232 -4.75 -21.27 -9.92
CA SER A 232 -5.44 -21.74 -11.13
C SER A 232 -6.24 -23.00 -10.87
#